data_AF-A0A2K2CLI4-F1
#
_entry.id   AF-A0A2K2CLI4-F1
#
_cell.length_a   1.000
_cell.length_b   1.000
_cell.length_c   1.000
_cell.angle_alpha   90.00
_cell.angle_beta   90.00
_cell.angle_gamma   90.00
#
_symmetry.space_group_name_H-M   'P 1'
#
loop_
_entity.id
_entity.type
_entity.pdbx_description
1 polymer ?
#
loop_
_entity_poly.entity_id
_entity_poly.type
_entity_poly.pdbx_seq_one_letter_code
_entity_poly.pdbx_strand_id
1 'polypeptide(L)'
;MGALDVSKIVQGRQGWRLITCIWLHAGVVHLLINVLCLLFIGIRLEQEFGFVRIGLVYLISGFGGSLMSALFIRSSISVGASGALFGLIGSMLSELITNWSLYANKVAALLTLVFVIVVNLALGILPRVDNFAHIGGLISGFLLGFVVFIRPQFAWINQKRVAPGQETAPVKRKHKTYQYILWLAAVVLLIVGFTVAIVLLFRGYNANDHCSWCHYLSCVPTKKWKCNSSPQTCTVMQQPNTLDLTCDGTGTHHSYSIAGATQDQISQLCNSLCS
;
A
#
# COMPACT_ATOMS: atom_id res chain seq x y z
N MET A 1 -4.87 -10.03 16.25
CA MET A 1 -4.87 -10.22 14.78
C MET A 1 -3.65 -9.56 14.13
N GLY A 2 -3.39 -9.79 12.84
CA GLY A 2 -2.19 -9.36 12.09
C GLY A 2 -2.21 -7.98 11.44
N ALA A 3 -2.98 -7.03 12.00
CA ALA A 3 -3.08 -5.67 11.48
C ALA A 3 -1.77 -4.89 11.61
N LEU A 4 -1.62 -3.85 10.77
CA LEU A 4 -0.47 -2.96 10.80
C LEU A 4 -0.59 -2.03 12.01
N ASP A 5 0.24 -2.31 13.01
CA ASP A 5 0.31 -1.61 14.29
C ASP A 5 1.78 -1.36 14.59
N VAL A 6 2.21 -0.10 14.48
CA VAL A 6 3.62 0.26 14.51
C VAL A 6 4.25 0.02 15.88
N SER A 7 3.49 0.22 16.97
CA SER A 7 3.95 -0.10 18.32
C SER A 7 4.36 -1.57 18.42
N LYS A 8 3.52 -2.48 17.95
CA LYS A 8 3.80 -3.92 17.97
C LYS A 8 4.91 -4.33 17.01
N ILE A 9 5.05 -3.65 15.88
CA ILE A 9 6.13 -3.93 14.92
C ILE A 9 7.48 -3.54 15.50
N VAL A 10 7.60 -2.33 16.03
CA VAL A 10 8.89 -1.77 16.49
C VAL A 10 9.26 -2.28 17.88
N GLN A 11 8.35 -2.13 18.86
CA GLN A 11 8.62 -2.51 20.26
C GLN A 11 8.44 -4.02 20.44
N GLY A 12 7.36 -4.58 19.91
CA GLY A 12 7.06 -6.01 20.00
C GLY A 12 7.83 -6.89 19.00
N ARG A 13 8.66 -6.29 18.12
CA ARG A 13 9.42 -6.98 17.06
C ARG A 13 8.56 -7.83 16.11
N GLN A 14 7.27 -7.50 15.97
CA GLN A 14 6.31 -8.27 15.17
C GLN A 14 6.34 -7.87 13.69
N GLY A 15 7.50 -7.95 13.05
CA GLY A 15 7.72 -7.53 11.65
C GLY A 15 6.84 -8.24 10.61
N TRP A 16 6.37 -9.46 10.92
CA TRP A 16 5.43 -10.21 10.10
C TRP A 16 4.12 -9.45 9.81
N ARG A 17 3.75 -8.49 10.67
CA ARG A 17 2.58 -7.63 10.49
C ARG A 17 2.61 -6.77 9.24
N LEU A 18 3.82 -6.42 8.75
CA LEU A 18 4.01 -5.68 7.50
C LEU A 18 3.47 -6.44 6.29
N ILE A 19 3.43 -7.76 6.38
CA ILE A 19 2.95 -8.65 5.34
C ILE A 19 1.49 -9.05 5.63
N THR A 20 1.20 -9.55 6.84
CA THR A 20 -0.13 -10.12 7.12
C THR A 20 -1.28 -9.10 7.04
N CYS A 21 -1.00 -7.80 7.21
CA CYS A 21 -2.03 -6.76 7.12
C CYS A 21 -2.67 -6.68 5.72
N ILE A 22 -2.00 -7.18 4.67
CA ILE A 22 -2.48 -7.20 3.28
C ILE A 22 -3.75 -8.05 3.14
N TRP A 23 -3.94 -9.08 3.99
CA TRP A 23 -5.11 -9.95 3.95
C TRP A 23 -6.26 -9.49 4.85
N LEU A 24 -6.01 -8.54 5.74
CA LEU A 24 -7.02 -8.04 6.66
C LEU A 24 -7.78 -6.87 6.03
N HIS A 25 -9.05 -6.74 6.37
CA HIS A 25 -9.92 -5.69 5.85
C HIS A 25 -10.76 -5.11 6.98
N ALA A 26 -10.99 -3.80 6.94
CA ALA A 26 -11.73 -3.08 7.98
C ALA A 26 -13.23 -3.43 8.05
N GLY A 27 -13.77 -4.08 7.00
CA GLY A 27 -15.18 -4.49 6.95
C GLY A 27 -15.54 -5.12 5.61
N VAL A 28 -16.79 -5.59 5.50
CA VAL A 28 -17.30 -6.33 4.32
C VAL A 28 -17.28 -5.49 3.04
N VAL A 29 -17.70 -4.21 3.12
CA VAL A 29 -17.69 -3.31 1.96
C VAL A 29 -16.26 -3.06 1.48
N HIS A 30 -15.32 -2.83 2.41
CA HIS A 30 -13.91 -2.63 2.08
C HIS A 30 -13.30 -3.88 1.43
N LEU A 31 -13.64 -5.08 1.94
CA LEU A 31 -13.24 -6.35 1.31
C LEU A 31 -13.81 -6.49 -0.10
N LEU A 32 -15.12 -6.24 -0.28
CA LEU A 32 -15.79 -6.39 -1.56
C LEU A 32 -15.17 -5.49 -2.63
N ILE A 33 -14.90 -4.22 -2.30
CA ILE A 33 -14.26 -3.27 -3.22
C ILE A 33 -12.86 -3.75 -3.61
N ASN A 34 -12.03 -4.17 -2.64
CA ASN A 34 -10.68 -4.67 -2.95
C ASN A 34 -10.72 -5.92 -3.82
N VAL A 35 -11.61 -6.87 -3.53
CA VAL A 35 -11.75 -8.10 -4.32
C VAL A 35 -12.20 -7.77 -5.75
N LEU A 36 -13.20 -6.89 -5.92
CA LEU A 36 -13.64 -6.46 -7.25
C LEU A 36 -12.50 -5.80 -8.03
N CYS A 37 -11.77 -4.86 -7.42
CA CYS A 37 -10.61 -4.23 -8.03
C CYS A 37 -9.51 -5.26 -8.38
N LEU A 38 -9.25 -6.22 -7.49
CA LEU A 38 -8.28 -7.29 -7.73
C LEU A 38 -8.71 -8.17 -8.91
N LEU A 39 -10.00 -8.50 -9.03
CA LEU A 39 -10.49 -9.31 -10.15
C LEU A 39 -10.36 -8.55 -11.48
N PHE A 40 -10.76 -7.27 -11.54
CA PHE A 40 -10.67 -6.49 -12.78
C PHE A 40 -9.23 -6.28 -13.25
N ILE A 41 -8.33 -5.89 -12.34
CA ILE A 41 -6.94 -5.57 -12.68
C ILE A 41 -6.07 -6.83 -12.71
N GLY A 42 -6.22 -7.68 -11.69
CA GLY A 42 -5.43 -8.88 -11.50
C GLY A 42 -5.64 -9.91 -12.59
N ILE A 43 -6.88 -10.23 -12.98
CA ILE A 43 -7.15 -11.21 -14.05
C ILE A 43 -6.52 -10.75 -15.37
N ARG A 44 -6.68 -9.47 -15.71
CA ARG A 44 -6.09 -8.91 -16.94
C ARG A 44 -4.56 -9.05 -16.94
N LEU A 45 -3.92 -8.66 -15.84
CA LEU A 45 -2.47 -8.74 -15.71
C LEU A 45 -1.97 -10.19 -15.68
N GLU A 46 -2.71 -11.08 -15.03
CA GLU A 46 -2.39 -12.49 -14.92
C GLU A 46 -2.45 -13.19 -16.27
N GLN A 47 -3.46 -12.89 -17.09
CA GLN A 47 -3.57 -13.41 -18.46
C GLN A 47 -2.38 -12.97 -19.34
N GLU A 48 -1.80 -11.80 -19.06
CA GLU A 48 -0.75 -11.22 -19.90
C GLU A 48 0.68 -11.57 -19.45
N PHE A 49 0.90 -11.74 -18.14
CA PHE A 49 2.22 -11.93 -17.53
C PHE A 49 2.36 -13.23 -16.72
N GLY A 50 1.25 -13.89 -16.41
CA GLY A 50 1.18 -15.11 -15.61
C GLY A 50 1.07 -14.86 -14.11
N PHE A 51 0.41 -15.79 -13.42
CA PHE A 51 0.11 -15.76 -11.98
C PHE A 51 1.30 -15.38 -11.10
N VAL A 52 2.44 -16.06 -11.29
CA VAL A 52 3.61 -15.93 -10.41
C VAL A 52 4.15 -14.50 -10.40
N ARG A 53 4.21 -13.86 -11.58
CA ARG A 53 4.73 -12.49 -11.70
C ARG A 53 3.81 -11.49 -11.04
N ILE A 54 2.50 -11.64 -11.25
CA ILE A 54 1.49 -10.74 -10.67
C ILE A 54 1.40 -10.94 -9.16
N GLY A 55 1.47 -12.18 -8.67
CA GLY A 55 1.54 -12.48 -7.25
C GLY A 55 2.76 -11.84 -6.57
N LEU A 56 3.94 -11.89 -7.20
CA LEU A 56 5.14 -11.21 -6.68
C LEU A 56 4.99 -9.70 -6.65
N VAL A 57 4.49 -9.08 -7.73
CA VAL A 57 4.26 -7.63 -7.76
C VAL A 57 3.26 -7.23 -6.68
N TYR A 58 2.16 -7.97 -6.53
CA TYR A 58 1.14 -7.73 -5.51
C TYR A 58 1.73 -7.79 -4.10
N LEU A 59 2.42 -8.88 -3.74
CA LEU A 59 2.97 -9.07 -2.39
C LEU A 59 4.05 -8.05 -2.05
N ILE A 60 5.01 -7.83 -2.95
CA ILE A 60 6.14 -6.92 -2.69
C ILE A 60 5.65 -5.46 -2.64
N SER A 61 4.70 -5.08 -3.51
CA SER A 61 4.12 -3.74 -3.46
C SER A 61 3.26 -3.53 -2.22
N GLY A 62 2.50 -4.55 -1.80
CA GLY A 62 1.77 -4.51 -0.53
C GLY A 62 2.71 -4.28 0.65
N PHE A 63 3.83 -5.00 0.69
CA PHE A 63 4.89 -4.80 1.69
C PHE A 63 5.49 -3.38 1.65
N GLY A 64 5.78 -2.86 0.46
CA GLY A 64 6.28 -1.49 0.28
C GLY A 64 5.26 -0.43 0.73
N GLY A 65 3.97 -0.66 0.49
CA GLY A 65 2.89 0.16 1.03
C GLY A 65 2.86 0.13 2.55
N SER A 66 2.89 -1.05 3.16
CA SER A 66 2.93 -1.23 4.62
C SER A 66 4.13 -0.56 5.28
N LEU A 67 5.31 -0.62 4.65
CA LEU A 67 6.52 0.06 5.13
C LEU A 67 6.35 1.59 5.10
N MET A 68 5.86 2.13 3.98
CA MET A 68 5.64 3.57 3.85
C MET A 68 4.59 4.05 4.87
N SER A 69 3.48 3.33 5.01
CA SER A 69 2.47 3.62 6.03
C SER A 69 3.07 3.60 7.44
N ALA A 70 3.82 2.56 7.81
CA ALA A 70 4.40 2.44 9.15
C ALA A 70 5.46 3.52 9.48
N LEU A 71 6.09 4.12 8.46
CA LEU A 71 7.04 5.23 8.64
C LEU A 71 6.36 6.58 8.89
N PHE A 72 5.17 6.80 8.33
CA PHE A 72 4.45 8.08 8.41
C PHE A 72 3.26 8.08 9.37
N ILE A 73 2.66 6.92 9.63
CA ILE A 73 1.46 6.77 10.46
C ILE A 73 1.82 5.94 11.69
N ARG A 74 1.75 6.54 12.88
CA ARG A 74 2.10 5.87 14.15
C ARG A 74 0.92 5.57 15.07
N SER A 75 -0.14 6.37 14.98
CA SER A 75 -1.25 6.36 15.94
C SER A 75 -2.52 5.66 15.43
N SER A 76 -2.55 5.22 14.17
CA SER A 76 -3.70 4.51 13.61
C SER A 76 -3.32 3.10 13.16
N ILE A 77 -4.34 2.22 13.17
CA ILE A 77 -4.22 0.85 12.70
C ILE A 77 -4.60 0.82 11.22
N SER A 78 -3.75 0.24 10.40
CA SER A 78 -4.01 0.07 8.96
C SER A 78 -4.17 -1.40 8.59
N VAL A 79 -5.10 -1.66 7.67
CA VAL A 79 -5.41 -2.99 7.12
C VAL A 79 -5.86 -2.82 5.68
N GLY A 80 -5.50 -3.76 4.80
CA GLY A 80 -6.07 -3.81 3.47
C GLY A 80 -5.08 -4.21 2.38
N ALA A 81 -5.65 -4.82 1.35
CA ALA A 81 -4.98 -5.13 0.09
C ALA A 81 -4.68 -3.89 -0.79
N SER A 82 -5.23 -2.72 -0.46
CA SER A 82 -5.24 -1.57 -1.36
C SER A 82 -3.84 -1.08 -1.75
N GLY A 83 -2.85 -1.14 -0.86
CA GLY A 83 -1.46 -0.82 -1.21
C GLY A 83 -0.91 -1.74 -2.31
N ALA A 84 -1.22 -3.04 -2.24
CA ALA A 84 -0.84 -4.00 -3.26
C ALA A 84 -1.56 -3.75 -4.61
N LEU A 85 -2.84 -3.36 -4.57
CA LEU A 85 -3.61 -2.98 -5.76
C LEU A 85 -3.04 -1.73 -6.45
N PHE A 86 -2.67 -0.70 -5.68
CA PHE A 86 -1.95 0.45 -6.21
C PHE A 86 -0.59 0.05 -6.80
N GLY A 87 0.06 -0.96 -6.24
CA GLY A 87 1.24 -1.60 -6.84
C GLY A 87 0.97 -2.19 -8.22
N LEU A 88 -0.13 -2.91 -8.40
CA LEU A 88 -0.54 -3.41 -9.72
C LEU A 88 -0.75 -2.25 -10.71
N ILE A 89 -1.44 -1.18 -10.30
CA ILE A 89 -1.65 0.03 -11.11
C ILE A 89 -0.30 0.70 -11.47
N GLY A 90 0.62 0.82 -10.51
CA GLY A 90 1.97 1.36 -10.74
C GLY A 90 2.77 0.51 -11.71
N SER A 91 2.66 -0.81 -11.60
CA SER A 91 3.34 -1.74 -12.52
C SER A 91 2.81 -1.61 -13.96
N MET A 92 1.50 -1.39 -14.14
CA MET A 92 0.90 -1.07 -15.44
C MET A 92 1.46 0.22 -16.04
N LEU A 93 1.75 1.23 -15.20
CA LEU A 93 2.32 2.49 -15.68
C LEU A 93 3.75 2.29 -16.22
N SER A 94 4.58 1.52 -15.51
CA SER A 94 5.94 1.21 -15.97
C SER A 94 5.95 0.31 -17.24
N GLU A 95 4.97 -0.59 -17.36
CA GLU A 95 4.75 -1.42 -18.53
C GLU A 95 4.42 -0.56 -19.75
N LEU A 96 3.46 0.35 -19.61
CA LEU A 96 3.07 1.28 -20.66
C LEU A 96 4.25 2.15 -21.12
N ILE A 97 5.07 2.66 -20.20
CA ILE A 97 6.27 3.44 -20.52
C ILE A 97 7.31 2.58 -21.26
N THR A 98 7.55 1.36 -20.79
CA THR A 98 8.57 0.47 -21.37
C THR A 98 8.19 -0.02 -22.76
N ASN A 99 6.89 -0.24 -22.98
CA ASN A 99 6.30 -0.82 -24.20
C ASN A 99 5.48 0.20 -25.00
N TRP A 100 5.82 1.48 -24.88
CA TRP A 100 5.10 2.63 -25.48
C TRP A 100 4.74 2.47 -26.96
N SER A 101 5.59 1.77 -27.73
CA SER A 101 5.38 1.56 -29.17
C SER A 101 4.28 0.56 -29.52
N LEU A 102 3.76 -0.20 -28.57
CA LEU A 102 2.72 -1.22 -28.80
C LEU A 102 1.30 -0.69 -28.69
N TYR A 103 1.14 0.43 -28.02
CA TYR A 103 -0.17 1.00 -27.75
C TYR A 103 -0.56 1.95 -28.88
N ALA A 104 -1.60 1.58 -29.64
CA ALA A 104 -2.15 2.41 -30.71
C ALA A 104 -2.58 3.80 -30.19
N ASN A 105 -3.27 3.84 -29.04
CA ASN A 105 -3.73 5.06 -28.38
C ASN A 105 -2.98 5.33 -27.06
N LYS A 106 -1.65 5.35 -27.12
CA LYS A 106 -0.73 5.50 -25.97
C LYS A 106 -1.02 6.69 -25.04
N VAL A 107 -1.35 7.86 -25.61
CA VAL A 107 -1.63 9.07 -24.82
C VAL A 107 -2.93 8.92 -24.05
N ALA A 108 -3.97 8.39 -24.68
CA ALA A 108 -5.24 8.14 -24.01
C ALA A 108 -5.08 7.11 -22.88
N ALA A 109 -4.36 6.00 -23.13
CA ALA A 109 -4.08 5.00 -22.11
C ALA A 109 -3.32 5.58 -20.91
N LEU A 110 -2.29 6.40 -21.17
CA LEU A 110 -1.53 7.08 -20.12
C LEU A 110 -2.41 8.04 -19.32
N LEU A 111 -3.20 8.88 -20.00
CA LEU A 111 -4.09 9.84 -19.35
C LEU A 111 -5.15 9.13 -18.50
N THR A 112 -5.75 8.05 -18.99
CA THR A 112 -6.70 7.24 -18.21
C THR A 112 -6.03 6.66 -16.97
N LEU A 113 -4.83 6.11 -17.09
CA LEU A 113 -4.14 5.49 -15.95
C LEU A 113 -3.74 6.54 -14.91
N VAL A 114 -3.19 7.67 -15.34
CA VAL A 114 -2.85 8.80 -14.46
C VAL A 114 -4.10 9.36 -13.79
N PHE A 115 -5.19 9.50 -14.54
CA PHE A 115 -6.47 9.95 -13.98
C PHE A 115 -6.98 9.00 -12.89
N VAL A 116 -6.94 7.69 -13.12
CA VAL A 116 -7.31 6.68 -12.12
C VAL A 116 -6.42 6.80 -10.87
N ILE A 117 -5.11 6.95 -11.02
CA ILE A 117 -4.19 7.13 -9.90
C ILE A 117 -4.55 8.38 -9.09
N VAL A 118 -4.71 9.52 -9.77
CA VAL A 118 -5.00 10.81 -9.11
C VAL A 118 -6.34 10.77 -8.38
N VAL A 119 -7.38 10.23 -9.01
CA VAL A 119 -8.71 10.10 -8.38
C VAL A 119 -8.65 9.21 -7.16
N ASN A 120 -7.99 8.04 -7.23
CA ASN A 120 -7.90 7.16 -6.07
C ASN A 120 -7.07 7.75 -4.93
N LEU A 121 -5.95 8.45 -5.23
CA LEU A 121 -5.18 9.17 -4.21
C LEU A 121 -5.96 10.34 -3.61
N ALA A 122 -6.80 11.03 -4.40
CA ALA A 122 -7.68 12.08 -3.90
C ALA A 122 -8.78 11.52 -2.98
N LEU A 123 -9.35 10.36 -3.32
CA LEU A 123 -10.26 9.62 -2.43
C LEU A 123 -9.53 9.11 -1.17
N GLY A 124 -8.22 8.86 -1.26
CA GLY A 124 -7.36 8.50 -0.14
C GLY A 124 -7.21 9.58 0.94
N ILE A 125 -7.68 10.81 0.68
CA ILE A 125 -7.72 11.91 1.65
C ILE A 125 -8.93 11.77 2.61
N LEU A 126 -9.84 10.83 2.33
CA LEU A 126 -10.97 10.53 3.22
C LEU A 126 -10.47 9.91 4.53
N PRO A 127 -11.14 10.21 5.67
CA PRO A 127 -10.76 9.66 6.95
C PRO A 127 -10.76 8.12 6.92
N ARG A 128 -9.80 7.52 7.62
CA ARG A 128 -9.57 6.06 7.72
C ARG A 128 -9.03 5.39 6.45
N VAL A 129 -8.68 6.16 5.41
CA VAL A 129 -7.98 5.64 4.23
C VAL A 129 -6.47 5.91 4.38
N ASP A 130 -5.67 4.89 4.11
CA ASP A 130 -4.21 4.95 4.24
C ASP A 130 -3.56 5.31 2.90
N ASN A 131 -3.42 6.62 2.66
CA ASN A 131 -2.85 7.10 1.41
C ASN A 131 -1.33 6.88 1.33
N PHE A 132 -0.63 6.79 2.48
CA PHE A 132 0.79 6.44 2.49
C PHE A 132 1.02 5.00 2.03
N ALA A 133 0.13 4.07 2.39
CA ALA A 133 0.15 2.72 1.86
C ALA A 133 -0.09 2.69 0.34
N HIS A 134 -1.02 3.52 -0.16
CA HIS A 134 -1.28 3.64 -1.61
C HIS A 134 -0.07 4.17 -2.36
N ILE A 135 0.56 5.23 -1.86
CA ILE A 135 1.76 5.84 -2.47
C ILE A 135 2.94 4.86 -2.42
N GLY A 136 3.21 4.25 -1.27
CA GLY A 136 4.29 3.27 -1.12
C GLY A 136 4.11 2.05 -2.02
N GLY A 137 2.87 1.57 -2.14
CA GLY A 137 2.49 0.51 -3.06
C GLY A 137 2.70 0.89 -4.52
N LEU A 138 2.20 2.07 -4.93
CA LEU A 138 2.34 2.60 -6.28
C LEU A 138 3.80 2.73 -6.72
N ILE A 139 4.66 3.32 -5.86
CA ILE A 139 6.09 3.49 -6.14
C ILE A 139 6.77 2.12 -6.26
N SER A 140 6.50 1.21 -5.32
CA SER A 140 7.08 -0.13 -5.33
C SER A 140 6.68 -0.91 -6.58
N GLY A 141 5.39 -0.88 -6.92
CA GLY A 141 4.86 -1.55 -8.11
C GLY A 141 5.37 -0.96 -9.42
N PHE A 142 5.51 0.36 -9.50
CA PHE A 142 6.11 1.06 -10.64
C PHE A 142 7.57 0.63 -10.88
N LEU A 143 8.38 0.57 -9.82
CA LEU A 143 9.75 0.07 -9.94
C LEU A 143 9.77 -1.43 -10.29
N LEU A 144 8.93 -2.24 -9.66
CA LEU A 144 8.84 -3.68 -9.93
C LEU A 144 8.41 -3.99 -11.36
N GLY A 145 7.54 -3.18 -11.97
CA GLY A 145 7.15 -3.43 -13.35
C GLY A 145 8.30 -3.24 -14.35
N PHE A 146 9.28 -2.35 -14.10
CA PHE A 146 10.52 -2.32 -14.87
C PHE A 146 11.38 -3.59 -14.70
N VAL A 147 11.27 -4.27 -13.56
CA VAL A 147 11.98 -5.51 -13.28
C VAL A 147 11.29 -6.72 -13.90
N VAL A 148 9.97 -6.81 -13.74
CA VAL A 148 9.16 -8.02 -14.01
C VAL A 148 8.55 -8.04 -15.40
N PHE A 149 8.23 -6.87 -15.97
CA PHE A 149 7.52 -6.74 -17.25
C PHE A 149 8.43 -6.38 -18.44
N ILE A 150 9.70 -6.75 -18.35
CA ILE A 150 10.64 -6.57 -19.47
C ILE A 150 10.28 -7.47 -20.65
N ARG A 151 9.66 -6.89 -21.68
CA ARG A 151 9.31 -7.59 -22.94
C ARG A 151 10.53 -7.60 -23.89
N PRO A 152 10.82 -8.73 -24.57
CA PRO A 152 11.82 -8.77 -25.63
C PRO A 152 11.31 -8.03 -26.87
N GLN A 153 12.24 -7.56 -27.70
CA GLN A 153 11.89 -6.82 -28.92
C GLN A 153 11.05 -7.69 -29.87
N PHE A 154 10.01 -7.10 -30.48
CA PHE A 154 9.16 -7.79 -31.46
C PHE A 154 9.95 -8.40 -32.60
N ALA A 155 10.97 -7.69 -33.10
CA ALA A 155 11.85 -8.18 -34.16
C ALA A 155 12.62 -9.45 -33.76
N TRP A 156 13.02 -9.59 -32.49
CA TRP A 156 13.68 -10.79 -31.97
C TRP A 156 12.73 -11.98 -31.84
N ILE A 157 11.47 -11.74 -31.44
CA ILE A 157 10.44 -12.79 -31.39
C ILE A 157 10.10 -13.27 -32.80
N ASN A 158 9.91 -12.35 -33.75
CA ASN A 158 9.55 -12.68 -35.12
C ASN A 158 10.65 -13.47 -35.82
N GLN A 159 11.93 -13.14 -35.60
CA GLN A 159 13.06 -13.89 -36.16
C GLN A 159 13.03 -15.39 -35.80
N LYS A 160 12.52 -15.74 -34.60
CA LYS A 160 12.35 -17.16 -34.18
C LYS A 160 11.15 -17.86 -34.80
N ARG A 161 10.20 -17.12 -35.37
CA ARG A 161 8.97 -17.66 -36.00
C ARG A 161 9.05 -17.70 -37.53
N VAL A 162 10.13 -17.19 -38.12
CA VAL A 162 10.35 -17.22 -39.58
C VAL A 162 10.64 -18.66 -40.01
N ALA A 163 9.99 -19.10 -41.10
CA ALA A 163 10.22 -20.40 -41.71
C ALA A 163 11.67 -20.53 -42.24
N PRO A 164 12.28 -21.74 -42.22
CA PRO A 164 13.61 -21.92 -42.78
C PRO A 164 13.62 -21.53 -44.27
N GLY A 165 14.40 -20.50 -44.62
CA GLY A 165 14.55 -19.99 -45.99
C GLY A 165 14.23 -18.50 -46.22
N GLN A 166 13.63 -17.80 -45.25
CA GLN A 166 13.44 -16.34 -45.32
C GLN A 166 14.52 -15.60 -44.52
N GLU A 167 15.35 -14.81 -45.18
CA GLU A 167 16.35 -13.96 -44.53
C GLU A 167 15.69 -12.73 -43.89
N THR A 168 15.72 -12.64 -42.56
CA THR A 168 15.39 -11.42 -41.83
C THR A 168 16.67 -10.85 -41.22
N ALA A 169 16.80 -9.51 -41.21
CA ALA A 169 17.97 -8.84 -40.64
C ALA A 169 18.21 -9.33 -39.19
N PRO A 170 19.42 -9.79 -38.84
CA PRO A 170 19.68 -10.38 -37.53
C PRO A 170 19.57 -9.34 -36.42
N VAL A 171 18.62 -9.54 -35.51
CA VAL A 171 18.47 -8.69 -34.33
C VAL A 171 19.48 -9.15 -33.27
N LYS A 172 20.60 -8.43 -33.15
CA LYS A 172 21.70 -8.81 -32.26
C LYS A 172 21.35 -8.81 -30.76
N ARG A 173 20.31 -8.09 -30.30
CA ARG A 173 19.98 -7.94 -28.87
C ARG A 173 18.50 -8.22 -28.56
N LYS A 174 18.24 -9.10 -27.58
CA LYS A 174 16.89 -9.48 -27.11
C LYS A 174 16.10 -8.29 -26.53
N HIS A 175 16.78 -7.37 -25.83
CA HIS A 175 16.19 -6.20 -25.17
C HIS A 175 16.95 -4.92 -25.58
N LYS A 176 16.27 -3.76 -25.56
CA LYS A 176 16.88 -2.45 -25.84
C LYS A 176 17.78 -2.02 -24.67
N THR A 177 18.83 -1.24 -24.94
CA THR A 177 19.78 -0.79 -23.90
C THR A 177 19.09 -0.03 -22.76
N TYR A 178 18.12 0.84 -23.07
CA TYR A 178 17.38 1.56 -22.03
C TYR A 178 16.60 0.63 -21.09
N GLN A 179 16.13 -0.54 -21.58
CA GLN A 179 15.40 -1.50 -20.74
C GLN A 179 16.33 -2.10 -19.68
N TYR A 180 17.59 -2.38 -20.04
CA TYR A 180 18.60 -2.85 -19.07
C TYR A 180 18.98 -1.76 -18.06
N ILE A 181 19.10 -0.50 -18.51
CA ILE A 181 19.40 0.62 -17.62
C ILE A 181 18.26 0.82 -16.61
N LEU A 182 17.01 0.85 -17.08
CA LEU A 182 15.83 0.98 -16.22
C LEU A 182 15.69 -0.22 -15.28
N TRP A 183 15.94 -1.43 -15.76
CA TRP A 183 15.94 -2.63 -14.94
C TRP A 183 16.96 -2.55 -13.81
N LEU A 184 18.21 -2.21 -14.12
CA LEU A 184 19.28 -2.10 -13.11
C LEU A 184 18.98 -0.99 -12.10
N ALA A 185 18.56 0.18 -12.59
CA ALA A 185 18.18 1.30 -11.73
C ALA A 185 17.02 0.92 -10.80
N ALA A 186 15.97 0.27 -11.32
CA ALA A 186 14.82 -0.16 -10.53
C ALA A 186 15.21 -1.19 -9.45
N VAL A 187 16.06 -2.17 -9.79
CA VAL A 187 16.56 -3.16 -8.81
C VAL A 187 17.34 -2.47 -7.69
N VAL A 188 18.25 -1.56 -8.03
CA VAL A 188 19.04 -0.81 -7.03
C VAL A 188 18.14 0.03 -6.14
N LEU A 189 17.20 0.78 -6.73
CA LEU A 189 16.26 1.63 -5.98
C LEU A 189 15.35 0.82 -5.04
N LEU A 190 14.86 -0.35 -5.48
CA LEU A 190 14.05 -1.23 -4.63
C LEU A 190 14.85 -1.79 -3.45
N ILE A 191 16.05 -2.31 -3.70
CA ILE A 191 16.90 -2.91 -2.65
C ILE A 191 17.29 -1.84 -1.63
N VAL A 192 17.82 -0.70 -2.09
CA VAL A 192 18.24 0.38 -1.21
C VAL A 192 17.03 0.97 -0.48
N GLY A 193 15.95 1.27 -1.19
CA GLY A 193 14.72 1.84 -0.64
C GLY A 193 14.11 0.99 0.47
N PHE A 194 13.92 -0.32 0.24
CA PHE A 194 13.39 -1.21 1.26
C PHE A 194 14.35 -1.41 2.43
N THR A 195 15.66 -1.54 2.17
CA THR A 195 16.65 -1.68 3.25
C THR A 195 16.63 -0.46 4.15
N VAL A 196 16.68 0.74 3.57
CA VAL A 196 16.63 2.01 4.31
C VAL A 196 15.31 2.13 5.07
N ALA A 197 14.17 1.86 4.43
CA ALA A 197 12.86 1.95 5.06
C ALA A 197 12.72 1.00 6.26
N ILE A 198 13.15 -0.26 6.13
CA ILE A 198 13.16 -1.25 7.21
C ILE A 198 14.05 -0.78 8.36
N VAL A 199 15.29 -0.35 8.06
CA VAL A 199 16.23 0.12 9.09
C VAL A 199 15.67 1.33 9.84
N LEU A 200 15.12 2.31 9.13
CA LEU A 200 14.49 3.49 9.73
C LEU A 200 13.30 3.11 10.61
N LEU A 201 12.42 2.22 10.12
CA LEU A 201 11.25 1.76 10.84
C LEU A 201 11.64 1.08 12.16
N PHE A 202 12.58 0.13 12.13
CA PHE A 202 13.02 -0.59 13.34
C PHE A 202 13.92 0.24 14.27
N ARG A 203 14.44 1.38 13.79
CA ARG A 203 15.06 2.41 14.65
C ARG A 203 14.02 3.34 15.30
N GLY A 204 12.73 3.16 14.98
CA GLY A 204 11.67 4.00 15.51
C GLY A 204 11.55 5.36 14.83
N TYR A 205 12.18 5.58 13.67
CA TYR A 205 12.13 6.84 12.93
C TYR A 205 10.71 7.16 12.43
N ASN A 206 10.21 8.35 12.75
CA ASN A 206 8.90 8.82 12.30
C ASN A 206 9.08 9.93 11.25
N ALA A 207 8.74 9.61 10.00
CA ALA A 207 8.91 10.52 8.87
C ALA A 207 7.91 11.69 8.91
N ASN A 208 6.76 11.51 9.56
CA ASN A 208 5.75 12.56 9.68
C ASN A 208 6.21 13.73 10.57
N ASP A 209 7.10 13.50 11.53
CA ASP A 209 7.64 14.55 12.41
C ASP A 209 8.51 15.57 11.64
N HIS A 210 8.99 15.18 10.46
CA HIS A 210 9.85 16.00 9.61
C HIS A 210 9.08 16.64 8.44
N CYS A 211 7.75 16.50 8.40
CA CYS A 211 6.92 16.94 7.29
C CYS A 211 5.60 17.54 7.80
N SER A 212 5.54 18.87 7.82
CA SER A 212 4.41 19.63 8.35
C SER A 212 3.11 19.52 7.54
N TRP A 213 3.14 18.95 6.33
CA TRP A 213 1.98 18.79 5.46
C TRP A 213 1.59 17.33 5.23
N CYS A 214 2.41 16.38 5.70
CA CYS A 214 2.23 14.96 5.42
C CYS A 214 0.94 14.39 6.02
N HIS A 215 0.46 14.93 7.13
CA HIS A 215 -0.82 14.51 7.72
C HIS A 215 -2.01 14.76 6.79
N TYR A 216 -1.94 15.78 5.93
CA TYR A 216 -3.00 16.07 4.95
C TYR A 216 -3.08 15.05 3.82
N LEU A 217 -2.02 14.28 3.57
CA LEU A 217 -2.06 13.22 2.56
C LEU A 217 -3.04 12.11 2.93
N SER A 218 -3.15 11.78 4.22
CA SER A 218 -4.07 10.74 4.69
C SER A 218 -5.41 11.29 5.18
N CYS A 219 -5.46 12.57 5.58
CA CYS A 219 -6.74 13.19 5.92
C CYS A 219 -6.70 14.72 5.86
N VAL A 220 -7.60 15.32 5.08
CA VAL A 220 -7.85 16.77 5.10
C VAL A 220 -9.11 17.07 5.92
N PRO A 221 -9.03 17.87 7.01
CA PRO A 221 -10.19 18.17 7.84
C PRO A 221 -11.15 19.09 7.08
N THR A 222 -12.45 18.80 7.17
CA THR A 222 -13.50 19.62 6.54
C THR A 222 -14.63 19.90 7.53
N LYS A 223 -15.59 20.75 7.16
CA LYS A 223 -16.80 20.96 7.98
C LYS A 223 -17.62 19.66 8.18
N LYS A 224 -17.46 18.66 7.30
CA LYS A 224 -18.21 17.40 7.34
C LYS A 224 -17.48 16.28 8.10
N TRP A 225 -16.16 16.35 8.29
CA TRP A 225 -15.39 15.32 8.99
C TRP A 225 -14.11 15.86 9.62
N LYS A 226 -13.69 15.25 10.74
CA LYS A 226 -12.44 15.57 11.45
C LYS A 226 -11.41 14.48 11.23
N CYS A 227 -10.14 14.88 11.12
CA CYS A 227 -9.00 13.98 10.87
C CYS A 227 -8.28 13.50 12.13
N ASN A 228 -8.59 14.11 13.28
CA ASN A 228 -8.02 13.69 14.53
C ASN A 228 -8.65 12.35 14.91
N SER A 229 -7.88 11.28 14.76
CA SER A 229 -7.83 10.27 15.82
C SER A 229 -7.13 10.96 16.99
N SER A 230 -7.83 11.82 17.73
CA SER A 230 -7.37 12.09 19.09
C SER A 230 -7.17 10.70 19.72
N PRO A 231 -6.10 10.45 20.48
CA PRO A 231 -6.14 9.32 21.39
C PRO A 231 -7.49 9.42 22.07
N GLN A 232 -8.32 8.40 21.94
CA GLN A 232 -9.62 8.39 22.59
C GLN A 232 -9.28 8.38 24.08
N THR A 233 -9.13 9.57 24.65
CA THR A 233 -8.88 9.72 26.06
C THR A 233 -10.24 9.54 26.69
N CYS A 234 -10.32 8.50 27.50
CA CYS A 234 -11.45 8.34 28.38
C CYS A 234 -11.06 8.91 29.72
N THR A 235 -11.94 9.73 30.28
CA THR A 235 -11.92 10.01 31.70
C THR A 235 -12.30 8.72 32.44
N VAL A 236 -11.45 8.30 33.39
CA VAL A 236 -11.64 7.06 34.16
C VAL A 236 -12.01 7.43 35.59
N MET A 237 -13.15 6.94 36.07
CA MET A 237 -13.53 6.99 37.48
C MET A 237 -13.62 5.55 38.01
N GLN A 238 -12.71 5.22 38.92
CA GLN A 238 -12.60 3.88 39.49
C GLN A 238 -13.21 3.85 40.90
N GLN A 239 -14.23 3.03 41.07
CA GLN A 239 -14.88 2.70 42.32
C GLN A 239 -14.54 1.24 42.72
N PRO A 240 -14.82 0.80 43.96
CA PRO A 240 -14.40 -0.51 44.45
C PRO A 240 -14.83 -1.71 43.59
N ASN A 241 -16.02 -1.62 42.96
CA ASN A 241 -16.60 -2.68 42.12
C ASN A 241 -17.01 -2.20 40.70
N THR A 242 -16.72 -0.95 40.37
CA THR A 242 -17.26 -0.29 39.17
C THR A 242 -16.19 0.59 38.52
N LEU A 243 -16.10 0.51 37.20
CA LEU A 243 -15.21 1.30 36.35
C LEU A 243 -16.07 2.14 35.41
N ASP A 244 -16.12 3.44 35.65
CA ASP A 244 -16.80 4.40 34.78
C ASP A 244 -15.81 4.99 33.78
N LEU A 245 -16.14 4.86 32.49
CA LEU A 245 -15.36 5.41 31.40
C LEU A 245 -16.22 6.43 30.64
N THR A 246 -15.67 7.62 30.41
CA THR A 246 -16.32 8.70 29.65
C THR A 246 -15.42 9.15 28.50
N CYS A 247 -15.90 9.09 27.26
CA CYS A 247 -15.15 9.51 26.08
C CYS A 247 -15.05 11.05 26.00
N ASP A 248 -13.85 11.63 26.09
CA ASP A 248 -13.67 13.09 26.07
C ASP A 248 -14.11 13.73 24.74
N GLY A 249 -14.14 12.96 23.65
CA GLY A 249 -14.51 13.45 22.31
C GLY A 249 -16.02 13.42 22.00
N THR A 250 -16.76 12.46 22.57
CA THR A 250 -18.19 12.22 22.24
C THR A 250 -19.12 12.44 23.43
N GLY A 251 -18.59 12.48 24.67
CA GLY A 251 -19.37 12.51 25.90
C GLY A 251 -20.08 11.19 26.22
N THR A 252 -19.82 10.13 25.45
CA THR A 252 -20.40 8.80 25.68
C THR A 252 -19.81 8.22 26.97
N HIS A 253 -20.64 7.78 27.92
CA HIS A 253 -20.20 7.16 29.16
C HIS A 253 -20.75 5.74 29.29
N HIS A 254 -19.99 4.86 29.93
CA HIS A 254 -20.44 3.51 30.27
C HIS A 254 -19.77 3.03 31.56
N SER A 255 -20.57 2.35 32.39
CA SER A 255 -20.15 1.76 33.67
C SER A 255 -19.93 0.26 33.52
N TYR A 256 -18.74 -0.22 33.85
CA TYR A 256 -18.40 -1.65 33.84
C TYR A 256 -18.27 -2.18 35.26
N SER A 257 -18.91 -3.30 35.59
CA SER A 257 -18.81 -3.93 36.91
C SER A 257 -17.53 -4.76 37.05
N ILE A 258 -16.37 -4.09 37.13
CA ILE A 258 -15.05 -4.70 37.24
C ILE A 258 -14.33 -4.15 38.47
N ALA A 259 -13.93 -5.03 39.39
CA ALA A 259 -13.06 -4.67 40.51
C ALA A 259 -11.58 -4.73 40.08
N GLY A 260 -10.82 -3.66 40.35
CA GLY A 260 -9.36 -3.67 40.16
C GLY A 260 -8.87 -3.83 38.72
N ALA A 261 -9.52 -3.17 37.74
CA ALA A 261 -9.11 -3.22 36.34
C ALA A 261 -7.66 -2.76 36.13
N THR A 262 -6.91 -3.50 35.32
CA THR A 262 -5.53 -3.15 34.91
C THR A 262 -5.51 -2.04 33.87
N GLN A 263 -4.38 -1.31 33.74
CA GLN A 263 -4.24 -0.24 32.74
C GLN A 263 -4.46 -0.70 31.29
N ASP A 264 -4.07 -1.95 30.98
CA ASP A 264 -4.31 -2.54 29.67
C ASP A 264 -5.81 -2.81 29.42
N GLN A 265 -6.54 -3.28 30.44
CA GLN A 265 -7.99 -3.46 30.36
C GLN A 265 -8.74 -2.14 30.21
N ILE A 266 -8.33 -1.12 30.97
CA ILE A 266 -8.89 0.24 30.87
C ILE A 266 -8.69 0.80 29.46
N SER A 267 -7.49 0.65 28.89
CA SER A 267 -7.18 1.11 27.53
C SER A 267 -7.99 0.37 26.46
N GLN A 268 -8.21 -0.95 26.62
CA GLN A 268 -9.04 -1.72 25.70
C GLN A 268 -10.52 -1.34 25.76
N LEU A 269 -11.08 -1.20 26.97
CA LEU A 269 -12.47 -0.80 27.18
C LEU A 269 -12.71 0.63 26.69
N CYS A 270 -11.76 1.53 26.94
CA CYS A 270 -11.81 2.90 26.44
C CYS A 270 -11.85 2.95 24.90
N ASN A 271 -10.94 2.22 24.24
CA ASN A 271 -10.94 2.11 22.78
C ASN A 271 -12.24 1.47 22.24
N SER A 272 -12.82 0.50 22.96
CA SER A 272 -14.08 -0.15 22.54
C SER A 272 -15.30 0.74 22.74
N LEU A 273 -15.32 1.58 23.77
CA LEU A 273 -16.43 2.47 24.08
C LEU A 273 -16.45 3.68 23.12
N CYS A 274 -15.27 4.17 22.75
CA CYS A 274 -15.14 5.40 21.97
C CYS A 274 -14.96 5.18 20.46
N SER A 275 -14.73 3.94 19.98
CA SER A 275 -14.51 3.58 18.56
C SER A 275 -15.65 3.93 17.61
#